data_AF-A0A5B8UWG5-F1
#
_entry.id   AF-A0A5B8UWG5-F1
#
_cell.length_a   1.000
_cell.length_b   1.000
_cell.length_c   1.000
_cell.angle_alpha   90.00
_cell.angle_beta   90.00
_cell.angle_gamma   90.00
#
_symmetry.space_group_name_H-M   'P 1'
#
loop_
_entity.id
_entity.type
_entity.pdbx_description
1 polymer ?
#
loop_
_entity_poly.entity_id
_entity_poly.type
_entity_poly.pdbx_seq_one_letter_code
_entity_poly.pdbx_strand_id
1 'polypeptide(L)'
;MKRCFLLIAVLITVTACKKDKVIISPGLFGKWEMRLKMGSIAGFDSTFKAGNGRILQFKSDSTYLQYSKNRVVNRGTFHIRPSDFPSPGSKAISFDGSGYADVFILKGDSLQIGMDFDDGVETHYVKISD
;
A
#
# COMPACT_ATOMS: atom_id res chain seq x y z
N MET A 1 50.68 -24.78 16.79
CA MET A 1 49.51 -24.03 17.30
C MET A 1 49.19 -22.83 16.40
N LYS A 2 48.68 -23.03 15.17
CA LYS A 2 48.30 -21.91 14.25
C LYS A 2 47.15 -22.25 13.29
N ARG A 3 46.45 -23.38 13.47
CA ARG A 3 45.45 -23.88 12.51
C ARG A 3 43.98 -23.77 12.97
N CYS A 4 43.73 -23.28 14.19
CA CYS A 4 42.36 -23.17 14.71
C CYS A 4 41.69 -21.80 14.45
N PHE A 5 42.42 -20.81 13.93
CA PHE A 5 41.88 -19.45 13.77
C PHE A 5 41.00 -19.24 12.53
N LEU A 6 41.02 -20.15 11.55
CA LEU A 6 40.29 -19.99 10.28
C LEU A 6 38.81 -20.44 10.34
N LEU A 7 38.40 -21.18 11.37
CA LEU A 7 37.04 -21.71 11.48
C LEU A 7 36.04 -20.72 12.13
N ILE A 8 36.52 -19.69 12.83
CA ILE A 8 35.66 -18.72 13.52
C ILE A 8 35.18 -17.60 12.58
N ALA A 9 35.88 -17.34 11.47
CA ALA A 9 35.55 -16.25 10.55
C ALA A 9 34.34 -16.54 9.64
N VAL A 10 33.95 -17.81 9.46
CA VAL A 10 32.87 -18.19 8.52
C VAL A 10 31.47 -18.07 9.16
N LEU A 11 31.35 -18.11 10.49
CA LEU A 11 30.04 -18.14 11.17
C LEU A 11 29.33 -16.78 11.28
N ILE A 12 29.97 -15.66 10.91
CA ILE A 12 29.42 -14.31 11.15
C ILE A 12 28.61 -13.78 9.94
N THR A 13 28.56 -14.49 8.81
CA THR A 13 27.94 -13.98 7.58
C THR A 13 26.43 -14.25 7.43
N VAL A 14 25.81 -15.00 8.35
CA VAL A 14 24.41 -15.47 8.20
C VAL A 14 23.34 -14.68 8.96
N THR A 15 23.69 -13.62 9.71
CA THR A 15 22.70 -12.86 10.50
C THR A 15 22.22 -11.55 9.86
N ALA A 16 22.70 -11.19 8.66
CA ALA A 16 22.39 -9.92 8.00
C ALA A 16 21.16 -10.01 7.06
N CYS A 17 20.01 -10.39 7.61
CA CYS A 17 18.71 -10.01 7.02
C CYS A 17 17.62 -10.05 8.07
N LYS A 18 17.75 -9.22 9.11
CA LYS A 18 16.56 -8.72 9.79
C LYS A 18 15.89 -7.73 8.85
N LYS A 19 15.16 -8.24 7.85
CA LYS A 19 14.08 -7.45 7.25
C LYS A 19 13.08 -7.29 8.37
N ASP A 20 12.98 -6.08 8.91
CA ASP A 20 11.88 -5.72 9.79
C ASP A 20 10.61 -6.26 9.17
N LYS A 21 9.89 -7.09 9.92
CA LYS A 21 8.62 -7.63 9.46
C LYS A 21 7.74 -6.42 9.20
N VAL A 22 7.58 -6.07 7.92
CA VAL A 22 6.63 -5.06 7.47
C VAL A 22 5.31 -5.46 8.10
N ILE A 23 4.81 -4.62 9.01
CA ILE A 23 3.54 -4.84 9.69
C ILE A 23 2.47 -4.60 8.62
N ILE A 24 2.21 -5.64 7.83
CA ILE A 24 1.15 -5.60 6.83
C ILE A 24 -0.15 -5.39 7.59
N SER A 25 -0.88 -4.34 7.24
CA SER A 25 -2.15 -3.98 7.90
C SER A 25 -3.16 -5.10 7.61
N PRO A 26 -3.51 -6.00 8.55
CA PRO A 26 -4.30 -7.19 8.23
C PRO A 26 -5.67 -6.83 7.62
N GLY A 27 -6.22 -5.69 8.02
CA GLY A 27 -7.49 -5.18 7.50
C GLY A 27 -7.45 -4.66 6.06
N LEU A 28 -6.27 -4.48 5.44
CA LEU A 28 -6.16 -3.94 4.07
C LEU A 28 -6.54 -4.96 3.00
N PHE A 29 -6.33 -6.26 3.25
CA PHE A 29 -6.57 -7.27 2.23
C PHE A 29 -8.05 -7.39 1.89
N GLY A 30 -8.31 -7.69 0.62
CA GLY A 30 -9.65 -7.78 0.07
C GLY A 30 -9.92 -6.75 -1.02
N LYS A 31 -11.19 -6.58 -1.36
CA LYS A 31 -11.66 -5.69 -2.43
C LYS A 31 -12.23 -4.40 -1.87
N TRP A 32 -11.81 -3.30 -2.48
CA TRP A 32 -12.17 -1.94 -2.12
C TRP A 32 -12.79 -1.26 -3.32
N GLU A 33 -14.03 -0.79 -3.21
CA GLU A 33 -14.71 -0.09 -4.31
C GLU A 33 -14.65 1.42 -4.10
N MET A 34 -14.19 2.14 -5.11
CA MET A 34 -14.05 3.59 -5.08
C MET A 34 -15.42 4.25 -4.90
N ARG A 35 -15.47 5.28 -4.05
CA ARG A 35 -16.65 6.10 -3.76
C ARG A 35 -16.43 7.58 -4.08
N LEU A 36 -15.20 8.03 -3.94
CA LEU A 36 -14.83 9.43 -4.15
C LEU A 36 -13.46 9.49 -4.82
N LYS A 37 -13.29 10.44 -5.72
CA LYS A 37 -11.99 10.85 -6.25
C LYS A 37 -11.99 12.36 -6.38
N MET A 38 -11.10 13.03 -5.66
CA MET A 38 -11.05 14.49 -5.63
C MET A 38 -9.63 15.02 -5.59
N GLY A 39 -9.47 16.32 -5.85
CA GLY A 39 -8.18 17.02 -5.83
C GLY A 39 -7.74 17.50 -7.21
N SER A 40 -6.43 17.57 -7.42
CA SER A 40 -5.76 18.22 -8.57
C SER A 40 -5.95 19.75 -8.64
N ILE A 41 -4.97 20.42 -9.25
CA ILE A 41 -4.91 21.88 -9.45
C ILE A 41 -6.18 22.47 -10.09
N ALA A 42 -6.84 21.73 -10.97
CA ALA A 42 -8.06 22.19 -11.64
C ALA A 42 -9.34 21.99 -10.80
N GLY A 43 -9.24 21.32 -9.66
CA GLY A 43 -10.36 20.98 -8.78
C GLY A 43 -11.38 20.08 -9.47
N PHE A 44 -11.18 18.77 -9.41
CA PHE A 44 -12.25 17.84 -9.79
C PHE A 44 -12.75 17.09 -8.56
N ASP A 45 -14.05 16.79 -8.56
CA ASP A 45 -14.67 15.86 -7.63
C ASP A 45 -15.52 14.88 -8.43
N SER A 46 -15.45 13.61 -8.08
CA SER A 46 -16.21 12.53 -8.69
C SER A 46 -16.68 11.57 -7.62
N THR A 47 -17.99 11.59 -7.39
CA THR A 47 -18.67 10.65 -6.49
C THR A 47 -19.23 9.47 -7.28
N PHE A 48 -18.99 8.26 -6.79
CA PHE A 48 -19.42 7.01 -7.42
C PHE A 48 -20.37 6.23 -6.50
N LYS A 49 -21.50 5.78 -7.05
CA LYS A 49 -22.43 4.88 -6.35
C LYS A 49 -21.81 3.49 -6.17
N ALA A 50 -22.34 2.73 -5.21
CA ALA A 50 -22.00 1.31 -5.06
C ALA A 50 -22.29 0.50 -6.33
N GLY A 51 -21.45 -0.50 -6.63
CA GLY A 51 -21.56 -1.32 -7.82
C GLY A 51 -21.03 -0.65 -9.10
N ASN A 52 -20.19 0.38 -8.99
CA ASN A 52 -19.60 1.07 -10.14
C ASN A 52 -18.45 0.29 -10.80
N GLY A 53 -17.92 -0.73 -10.14
CA GLY A 53 -16.90 -1.62 -10.70
C GLY A 53 -15.50 -1.01 -10.82
N ARG A 54 -15.24 0.13 -10.16
CA ARG A 54 -13.89 0.67 -9.93
C ARG A 54 -13.37 0.10 -8.61
N ILE A 55 -12.63 -0.99 -8.71
CA ILE A 55 -12.22 -1.79 -7.55
C ILE A 55 -10.69 -1.82 -7.47
N LEU A 56 -10.16 -1.66 -6.26
CA LEU A 56 -8.78 -1.96 -5.91
C LEU A 56 -8.78 -3.20 -5.02
N GLN A 57 -8.05 -4.24 -5.40
CA GLN A 57 -7.94 -5.46 -4.63
C GLN A 57 -6.50 -5.62 -4.13
N PHE A 58 -6.33 -5.75 -2.81
CA PHE A 58 -5.06 -6.08 -2.19
C PHE A 58 -5.03 -7.55 -1.79
N LYS A 59 -3.94 -8.23 -2.11
CA LYS A 59 -3.72 -9.63 -1.75
C LYS A 59 -2.63 -9.76 -0.68
N SER A 60 -2.67 -10.87 0.05
CA SER A 60 -1.74 -11.18 1.13
C SER A 60 -0.30 -11.43 0.67
N ASP A 61 -0.09 -11.67 -0.62
CA ASP A 61 1.21 -11.87 -1.26
C ASP A 61 1.87 -10.57 -1.74
N SER A 62 1.41 -9.41 -1.24
CA SER A 62 1.87 -8.08 -1.64
C SER A 62 1.60 -7.72 -3.11
N THR A 63 0.64 -8.39 -3.76
CA THR A 63 0.16 -8.00 -5.09
C THR A 63 -1.18 -7.28 -5.04
N TYR A 64 -1.46 -6.49 -6.07
CA TYR A 64 -2.74 -5.81 -6.23
C TYR A 64 -3.34 -6.03 -7.63
N LEU A 65 -4.66 -5.85 -7.72
CA LEU A 65 -5.40 -5.76 -8.97
C LEU A 65 -6.24 -4.49 -8.96
N GLN A 66 -6.27 -3.78 -10.08
CA GLN A 66 -7.18 -2.65 -10.30
C GLN A 66 -8.20 -3.02 -11.37
N TYR A 67 -9.45 -2.71 -11.09
CA TYR A 67 -10.57 -2.94 -11.98
C TYR A 67 -11.20 -1.63 -12.42
N SER A 68 -11.66 -1.59 -13.67
CA SER A 68 -12.58 -0.58 -14.18
C SER A 68 -13.70 -1.28 -14.92
N LYS A 69 -14.95 -0.96 -14.57
CA LYS A 69 -16.14 -1.66 -15.11
C LYS A 69 -15.99 -3.18 -15.02
N ASN A 70 -15.52 -3.68 -13.87
CA ASN A 70 -15.28 -5.11 -13.58
C ASN A 70 -14.26 -5.83 -14.46
N ARG A 71 -13.44 -5.09 -15.23
CA ARG A 71 -12.31 -5.65 -15.97
C ARG A 71 -11.00 -5.24 -15.33
N VAL A 72 -10.04 -6.16 -15.23
CA VAL A 72 -8.69 -5.84 -14.76
C VAL A 72 -8.06 -4.86 -15.73
N VAL A 73 -7.73 -3.66 -15.25
CA VAL A 73 -7.05 -2.60 -16.02
C VAL A 73 -5.61 -2.40 -15.58
N ASN A 74 -5.26 -2.80 -14.36
CA ASN A 74 -3.89 -2.76 -13.86
C ASN A 74 -3.63 -3.89 -12.85
N ARG A 75 -2.37 -4.25 -12.65
CA ARG A 75 -1.91 -5.23 -11.66
C ARG A 75 -0.45 -4.97 -11.33
N GLY A 76 -0.04 -5.35 -10.13
CA GLY A 76 1.35 -5.15 -9.73
C GLY A 76 1.63 -5.55 -8.29
N THR A 77 2.68 -4.99 -7.72
CA THR A 77 3.06 -5.17 -6.31
C THR A 77 2.87 -3.89 -5.53
N PHE A 78 2.66 -4.01 -4.22
CA PHE A 78 2.61 -2.87 -3.32
C PHE A 78 3.50 -3.09 -2.10
N HIS A 79 4.01 -1.98 -1.56
CA HIS A 79 4.78 -1.97 -0.32
C HIS A 79 4.23 -0.93 0.64
N ILE A 80 4.07 -1.34 1.89
CA ILE A 80 3.62 -0.47 2.99
C ILE A 80 4.80 -0.17 3.90
N ARG A 81 4.91 1.08 4.32
CA ARG A 81 5.88 1.53 5.33
C ARG A 81 5.22 2.54 6.27
N PRO A 82 5.83 2.84 7.44
CA PRO A 82 5.43 3.99 8.24
C PRO A 82 5.39 5.25 7.37
N SER A 83 4.40 6.12 7.62
CA SER A 83 4.33 7.44 6.97
C SER A 83 5.06 8.47 7.82
N ASP A 84 5.74 9.41 7.17
CA ASP A 84 6.25 10.63 7.82
C ASP A 84 5.15 11.71 7.94
N PHE A 85 3.96 11.44 7.36
CA PHE A 85 2.83 12.35 7.40
C PHE A 85 2.26 12.47 8.82
N PRO A 86 2.05 13.69 9.36
CA PRO A 86 1.67 13.92 10.75
C PRO A 86 0.17 13.66 11.00
N SER A 87 -0.36 12.53 10.53
CA SER A 87 -1.73 12.09 10.77
C SER A 87 -1.73 10.75 11.53
N PRO A 88 -2.43 10.67 12.68
CA PRO A 88 -2.52 9.43 13.46
C PRO A 88 -3.06 8.26 12.64
N GLY A 89 -2.35 7.13 12.66
CA GLY A 89 -2.73 5.91 11.95
C GLY A 89 -2.47 5.95 10.44
N SER A 90 -1.83 7.01 9.93
CA SER A 90 -1.39 7.05 8.54
C SER A 90 -0.22 6.11 8.28
N LYS A 91 -0.20 5.55 7.07
CA LYS A 91 0.87 4.71 6.54
C LYS A 91 1.17 5.17 5.12
N ALA A 92 2.35 4.85 4.61
CA ALA A 92 2.69 5.12 3.22
C ALA A 92 2.58 3.82 2.41
N ILE A 93 2.01 3.91 1.21
CA ILE A 93 1.88 2.82 0.25
C ILE A 93 2.54 3.21 -1.06
N SER A 94 3.41 2.35 -1.58
CA SER A 94 4.02 2.52 -2.90
C SER A 94 3.61 1.37 -3.81
N PHE A 95 3.42 1.67 -5.08
CA PHE A 95 3.07 0.69 -6.11
C PHE A 95 4.25 0.49 -7.04
N ASP A 96 4.50 -0.77 -7.40
CA ASP A 96 5.44 -1.18 -8.45
C ASP A 96 6.87 -0.61 -8.31
N GLY A 97 7.29 -0.33 -7.08
CA GLY A 97 8.62 0.19 -6.78
C GLY A 97 8.89 1.58 -7.36
N SER A 98 7.85 2.39 -7.60
CA SER A 98 7.94 3.70 -8.28
C SER A 98 8.83 4.73 -7.58
N GLY A 99 9.30 4.47 -6.36
CA GLY A 99 10.01 5.44 -5.51
C GLY A 99 9.09 6.48 -4.86
N TYR A 100 7.85 6.60 -5.35
CA TYR A 100 6.80 7.43 -4.80
C TYR A 100 5.88 6.60 -3.90
N ALA A 101 5.45 7.18 -2.79
CA ALA A 101 4.51 6.55 -1.87
C ALA A 101 3.40 7.52 -1.51
N ASP A 102 2.16 7.07 -1.69
CA ASP A 102 0.98 7.79 -1.24
C ASP A 102 0.77 7.55 0.24
N VAL A 103 0.30 8.57 0.95
CA VAL A 103 -0.23 8.36 2.29
C VAL A 103 -1.59 7.69 2.17
N PHE A 104 -1.82 6.68 2.99
CA PHE A 104 -3.12 6.07 3.17
C PHE A 104 -3.52 5.98 4.65
N ILE A 105 -4.83 6.03 4.87
CA ILE A 105 -5.46 5.81 6.18
C ILE A 105 -6.48 4.69 6.02
N LEU A 106 -6.42 3.72 6.92
CA LEU A 106 -7.35 2.59 7.00
C LEU A 106 -8.14 2.68 8.30
N LYS A 107 -9.47 2.73 8.22
CA LYS A 107 -10.38 2.80 9.37
C LYS A 107 -11.58 1.87 9.14
N GLY A 108 -11.54 0.67 9.69
CA GLY A 108 -12.57 -0.35 9.45
C GLY A 108 -12.70 -0.65 7.96
N ASP A 109 -13.91 -0.46 7.42
CA ASP A 109 -14.23 -0.65 6.01
C ASP A 109 -13.99 0.60 5.14
N SER A 110 -13.29 1.61 5.65
CA SER A 110 -12.89 2.80 4.89
C SER A 110 -11.39 2.82 4.62
N LEU A 111 -11.04 3.09 3.37
CA LEU A 111 -9.67 3.26 2.91
C LEU A 111 -9.56 4.57 2.13
N GLN A 112 -8.62 5.41 2.52
CA GLN A 112 -8.30 6.68 1.87
C GLN A 112 -6.85 6.62 1.39
N ILE A 113 -6.58 6.95 0.13
CA ILE A 113 -5.23 6.96 -0.48
C ILE A 113 -5.01 8.29 -1.20
N GLY A 114 -3.81 8.87 -1.09
CA GLY A 114 -3.39 10.06 -1.83
C GLY A 114 -3.45 11.36 -1.02
N MET A 115 -3.34 11.28 0.31
CA MET A 115 -3.16 12.47 1.15
C MET A 115 -1.70 12.93 1.09
N ASP A 116 -1.34 13.78 0.14
CA ASP A 116 -0.02 14.44 0.14
C ASP A 116 -0.15 15.96 0.31
N PHE A 117 1.00 16.63 0.43
CA PHE A 117 1.07 18.08 0.61
C PHE A 117 0.88 18.87 -0.70
N ASP A 118 0.93 18.20 -1.86
CA ASP A 118 1.15 18.82 -3.16
C ASP A 118 -0.06 18.65 -4.08
N ASP A 119 -1.19 19.31 -3.79
CA ASP A 119 -2.41 19.35 -4.61
C ASP A 119 -2.80 17.97 -5.21
N GLY A 120 -2.54 16.91 -4.45
CA GLY A 120 -2.61 15.53 -4.89
C GLY A 120 -4.02 15.08 -5.22
N VAL A 121 -4.10 13.88 -5.77
CA VAL A 121 -5.39 13.22 -6.02
C VAL A 121 -5.69 12.29 -4.88
N GLU A 122 -6.77 12.60 -4.17
CA GLU A 122 -7.28 11.81 -3.07
C GLU A 122 -8.36 10.85 -3.57
N THR A 123 -8.30 9.61 -3.11
CA THR A 123 -9.30 8.57 -3.42
C THR A 123 -9.82 7.89 -2.16
N HIS A 124 -11.14 7.74 -2.11
CA HIS A 124 -11.82 7.04 -1.01
C HIS A 124 -12.44 5.76 -1.54
N TYR A 125 -12.29 4.70 -0.75
CA TYR A 125 -12.81 3.39 -1.04
C TYR A 125 -13.56 2.83 0.17
N VAL A 126 -14.52 1.97 -0.12
CA VAL A 126 -15.24 1.16 0.87
C VAL A 126 -14.97 -0.31 0.63
N LYS A 127 -14.74 -1.07 1.70
CA LYS A 127 -14.52 -2.51 1.62
C LYS A 127 -15.79 -3.23 1.15
N ILE A 128 -15.63 -4.17 0.22
CA ILE A 128 -16.75 -4.94 -0.35
C ILE A 128 -16.53 -6.46 -0.29
N SER A 129 -15.30 -6.92 -0.04
CA SER A 129 -15.00 -8.31 0.32
C SER A 129 -13.64 -8.39 1.02
N ASP A 130 -13.44 -9.46 1.79
CA ASP A 130 -12.10 -9.94 2.18
C ASP A 130 -11.39 -10.68 1.02
#